data_AF-A0A659SBV3-F1
#
_entry.id   AF-A0A659SBV3-F1
#
_cell.length_a   1.000
_cell.length_b   1.000
_cell.length_c   1.000
_cell.angle_alpha   90.00
_cell.angle_beta   90.00
_cell.angle_gamma   90.00
#
_symmetry.space_group_name_H-M   'P 1'
#
loop_
_entity.id
_entity.type
_entity.pdbx_description
1 polymer ?
#
loop_
_entity_poly.entity_id
_entity_poly.type
_entity_poly.pdbx_seq_one_letter_code
_entity_poly.pdbx_strand_id
1 'polypeptide(L)'
;QGARLRERPRENQWLTRERARGLEHEIRQTNAALPQPGSRLEEFAHCREIWRKCLAWLQDSEGRRQQQNQAYADAMLEAHADFFTQIES
;
A
#
# COMPACT_ATOMS: atom_id res chain seq x y z
N GLN A 1 -7.80 7.86 -30.57
CA GLN A 1 -6.85 6.74 -30.51
C GLN A 1 -6.00 6.88 -29.25
N GLY A 2 -6.04 5.90 -28.35
CA GLY A 2 -4.92 5.57 -27.46
C GLY A 2 -4.65 6.44 -26.23
N ALA A 3 -5.60 6.60 -25.31
CA ALA A 3 -5.22 6.92 -23.93
C ALA A 3 -4.63 5.65 -23.31
N ARG A 4 -3.30 5.51 -23.40
CA ARG A 4 -2.53 4.45 -22.74
C ARG A 4 -2.84 4.51 -21.25
N LEU A 5 -3.66 3.56 -20.79
CA LEU A 5 -3.71 3.15 -19.40
C LEU A 5 -2.29 2.66 -19.07
N ARG A 6 -1.44 3.58 -18.59
CA ARG A 6 -0.16 3.21 -18.02
C ARG A 6 -0.50 2.28 -16.86
N GLU A 7 -0.13 1.02 -16.97
CA GLU A 7 -0.15 0.09 -15.86
C GLU A 7 0.76 0.69 -14.77
N ARG A 8 0.17 1.45 -13.86
CA ARG A 8 0.90 2.01 -12.73
C ARG A 8 1.15 0.87 -11.74
N PRO A 9 2.38 0.73 -11.21
CA PRO A 9 2.67 -0.24 -10.17
C PRO A 9 1.62 -0.12 -9.05
N ARG A 10 1.12 -1.26 -8.53
CA ARG A 10 0.07 -1.26 -7.50
C ARG A 10 0.44 -0.44 -6.25
N GLU A 11 1.73 -0.24 -6.00
CA GLU A 11 2.27 0.59 -4.92
C GLU A 11 1.98 2.10 -5.10
N ASN A 12 1.53 2.53 -6.28
CA ASN A 12 1.34 3.94 -6.61
C ASN A 12 -0.12 4.28 -6.97
N GLN A 13 -1.05 3.80 -6.14
CA GLN A 13 -2.48 4.03 -6.29
C GLN A 13 -3.11 4.51 -4.99
N TRP A 14 -4.17 5.32 -5.12
CA TRP A 14 -5.01 5.72 -4.00
C TRP A 14 -5.66 4.51 -3.34
N LEU A 15 -5.49 4.38 -2.03
CA LEU A 15 -6.05 3.29 -1.25
C LEU A 15 -7.37 3.69 -0.59
N THR A 16 -8.45 3.09 -1.05
CA THR A 16 -9.78 3.27 -0.46
C THR A 16 -9.89 2.53 0.88
N ARG A 17 -10.83 2.96 1.74
CA ARG A 17 -11.11 2.26 3.00
C ARG A 17 -11.59 0.82 2.78
N GLU A 18 -12.36 0.57 1.74
CA GLU A 18 -12.80 -0.78 1.37
C GLU A 18 -11.60 -1.66 1.02
N ARG A 19 -10.68 -1.16 0.19
CA ARG A 19 -9.49 -1.91 -0.19
C ARG A 19 -8.56 -2.15 1.00
N ALA A 20 -8.39 -1.17 1.89
CA ALA A 20 -7.64 -1.32 3.13
C ALA A 20 -8.22 -2.41 4.05
N ARG A 21 -9.56 -2.44 4.21
CA ARG A 21 -10.24 -3.51 4.95
C ARG A 21 -10.09 -4.87 4.28
N GLY A 22 -10.19 -4.93 2.96
CA GLY A 22 -9.95 -6.16 2.19
C GLY A 22 -8.54 -6.70 2.39
N LEU A 23 -7.53 -5.83 2.37
CA LEU A 23 -6.14 -6.21 2.63
C LEU A 23 -5.94 -6.70 4.07
N GLU A 24 -6.53 -6.03 5.06
CA GLU A 24 -6.47 -6.48 6.46
C GLU A 24 -7.09 -7.88 6.62
N HIS A 25 -8.24 -8.10 5.97
CA HIS A 25 -8.92 -9.40 5.99
C HIS A 25 -8.10 -10.50 5.30
N GLU A 26 -7.49 -10.20 4.16
CA GLU A 26 -6.59 -11.12 3.44
C GLU A 26 -5.39 -11.51 4.32
N ILE A 27 -4.73 -10.52 4.94
CA ILE A 27 -3.59 -10.77 5.86
C ILE A 27 -4.02 -11.67 7.02
N ARG A 28 -5.17 -11.39 7.67
CA ARG A 28 -5.67 -12.23 8.77
C ARG A 28 -5.93 -13.67 8.33
N GLN A 29 -6.55 -13.87 7.17
CA GLN A 29 -6.83 -15.20 6.63
C GLN A 29 -5.55 -15.96 6.29
N THR A 30 -4.61 -15.32 5.59
CA THR A 30 -3.33 -15.95 5.25
C THR A 30 -2.55 -16.33 6.52
N ASN A 31 -2.53 -15.44 7.52
CA ASN A 31 -1.87 -15.72 8.79
C ASN A 31 -2.50 -16.90 9.54
N ALA A 32 -3.83 -17.00 9.54
CA ALA A 32 -4.55 -18.11 10.16
C ALA A 32 -4.33 -19.46 9.43
N ALA A 33 -4.03 -19.41 8.13
CA ALA A 33 -3.74 -20.59 7.32
C ALA A 33 -2.28 -21.08 7.41
N LEU A 34 -1.40 -20.36 8.12
CA LEU A 34 0.01 -20.76 8.23
C LEU A 34 0.14 -22.04 9.08
N PRO A 35 0.88 -23.05 8.59
CA PRO A 35 1.06 -24.32 9.29
C PRO A 35 1.98 -24.23 10.52
N GLN A 36 2.71 -23.12 10.68
CA GLN A 36 3.67 -22.90 11.76
C GLN A 36 3.37 -21.59 12.49
N PRO A 37 3.70 -21.48 13.79
CA PRO A 37 3.52 -20.25 14.54
C PRO A 37 4.31 -19.10 13.90
N GLY A 38 3.69 -17.92 13.83
CA GLY A 38 4.28 -16.73 13.20
C GLY A 38 5.62 -16.30 13.80
N SER A 39 5.93 -16.68 15.05
CA SER A 39 7.24 -16.47 15.67
C SER A 39 8.39 -17.11 14.89
N ARG A 40 8.14 -18.24 14.20
CA ARG A 40 9.16 -18.92 13.40
C ARG A 40 9.47 -18.18 12.09
N LEU A 41 8.55 -17.34 11.60
CA LEU A 41 8.80 -16.49 10.42
C LEU A 41 9.82 -15.39 10.69
N GLU A 42 10.00 -14.97 11.95
CA GLU A 42 11.05 -14.02 12.33
C GLU A 42 12.46 -14.60 12.19
N GLU A 43 12.63 -15.92 12.13
CA GLU A 43 13.94 -16.56 11.98
C GLU A 43 14.44 -16.54 10.53
N PHE A 44 13.52 -16.50 9.56
CA PHE A 44 13.84 -16.56 8.13
C PHE A 44 13.97 -15.15 7.53
N ALA A 45 15.19 -14.76 7.16
CA ALA A 45 15.47 -13.46 6.55
C ALA A 45 14.56 -13.15 5.34
N HIS A 46 14.25 -14.15 4.52
CA HIS A 46 13.42 -14.00 3.33
C HIS A 46 11.96 -13.61 3.62
N CYS A 47 11.39 -14.13 4.71
CA CYS A 47 9.98 -13.92 5.04
C CYS A 47 9.77 -12.84 6.10
N ARG A 48 10.78 -12.57 6.93
CA ARG A 48 10.73 -11.68 8.09
C ARG A 48 10.26 -10.27 7.74
N GLU A 49 10.79 -9.67 6.68
CA GLU A 49 10.41 -8.29 6.31
C GLU A 49 8.95 -8.20 5.86
N ILE A 50 8.51 -9.16 5.04
CA ILE A 50 7.12 -9.24 4.57
C ILE A 50 6.19 -9.49 5.76
N TRP A 51 6.56 -10.41 6.65
CA TRP A 51 5.83 -10.70 7.87
C TRP A 51 5.67 -9.47 8.76
N ARG A 52 6.75 -8.71 8.99
CA ARG A 52 6.70 -7.46 9.74
C ARG A 52 5.79 -6.43 9.09
N LYS A 53 5.82 -6.29 7.75
CA LYS A 53 4.89 -5.41 7.03
C LYS A 53 3.43 -5.82 7.26
N CYS A 54 3.13 -7.13 7.22
CA CYS A 54 1.79 -7.65 7.52
C CYS A 54 1.36 -7.34 8.96
N LEU A 55 2.21 -7.60 9.95
CA LEU A 55 1.90 -7.29 11.35
C LEU A 55 1.66 -5.80 11.57
N ALA A 56 2.50 -4.98 10.97
CA ALA A 56 2.40 -3.55 11.09
C ALA A 56 1.11 -3.03 10.41
N TRP A 57 0.65 -3.67 9.33
CA TRP A 57 -0.65 -3.40 8.71
C TRP A 57 -1.82 -3.74 9.62
N LEU A 58 -1.76 -4.87 10.33
CA LEU A 58 -2.80 -5.26 11.28
C LEU A 58 -2.86 -4.34 12.51
N GLN A 59 -1.74 -3.71 12.88
CA GLN A 59 -1.65 -2.79 14.02
C GLN A 59 -2.27 -1.43 13.72
N ASP A 60 -2.04 -0.88 12.52
CA ASP A 60 -2.48 0.46 12.15
C ASP A 60 -2.76 0.54 10.64
N SER A 61 -3.90 -0.04 10.22
CA SER A 61 -4.30 -0.07 8.81
C SER A 61 -4.73 1.31 8.28
N GLU A 62 -5.34 2.14 9.13
CA GLU A 62 -5.79 3.49 8.72
C GLU A 62 -4.62 4.49 8.64
N GLY A 63 -3.69 4.49 9.59
CA GLY A 63 -2.51 5.36 9.50
C GLY A 63 -1.64 5.03 8.28
N ARG A 64 -1.49 3.74 7.96
CA ARG A 64 -0.80 3.32 6.72
C ARG A 64 -1.53 3.71 5.46
N ARG A 65 -2.86 3.58 5.44
CA ARG A 65 -3.69 4.05 4.32
C ARG A 65 -3.49 5.54 4.09
N GLN A 66 -3.47 6.34 5.16
CA GLN A 66 -3.23 7.79 5.07
C GLN A 66 -1.82 8.09 4.55
N GLN A 67 -0.79 7.43 5.08
CA GLN A 67 0.59 7.61 4.62
C GLN A 67 0.75 7.28 3.12
N GLN A 68 0.18 6.16 2.66
CA GLN A 68 0.20 5.80 1.24
C GLN A 68 -0.53 6.84 0.38
N ASN A 69 -1.71 7.29 0.83
CA ASN A 69 -2.48 8.27 0.09
C ASN A 69 -1.81 9.65 0.05
N GLN A 70 -1.07 10.02 1.10
CA GLN A 70 -0.27 11.22 1.11
C GLN A 70 0.89 11.11 0.10
N ALA A 71 1.66 10.03 0.14
CA ALA A 71 2.73 9.80 -0.82
C ALA A 71 2.23 9.80 -2.28
N TYR A 72 1.04 9.23 -2.51
CA TYR A 72 0.37 9.28 -3.80
C TYR A 72 -0.03 10.71 -4.21
N ALA A 73 -0.58 11.50 -3.27
CA ALA A 73 -0.95 12.89 -3.53
C ALA A 73 0.28 13.75 -3.85
N ASP A 74 1.37 13.60 -3.09
CA ASP A 74 2.63 14.31 -3.31
C ASP A 74 3.21 13.98 -4.69
N ALA A 75 3.27 12.68 -5.05
CA ALA A 75 3.75 12.24 -6.36
C ALA A 75 2.86 12.74 -7.51
N MET A 76 1.54 12.85 -7.30
CA MET A 76 0.62 13.41 -8.29
C MET A 76 0.82 14.91 -8.47
N LEU A 77 1.07 15.66 -7.40
CA LEU A 77 1.36 17.09 -7.47
C LEU A 77 2.67 17.34 -8.22
N GLU A 78 3.72 16.58 -7.93
CA GLU A 78 5.00 16.67 -8.65
C GLU A 78 4.85 16.33 -10.14
N ALA A 79 4.16 15.23 -10.46
CA ALA A 79 3.99 14.78 -11.85
C ALA A 79 3.12 15.73 -12.70
N HIS A 80 2.34 16.60 -12.08
CA HIS A 80 1.42 17.54 -12.73
C HIS A 80 1.73 19.01 -12.39
N ALA A 81 2.92 19.30 -11.86
CA ALA A 81 3.31 20.64 -11.41
C ALA A 81 3.11 21.72 -12.49
N ASP A 82 3.53 21.43 -13.73
CA ASP A 82 3.41 22.36 -14.87
C ASP A 82 1.96 22.77 -15.17
N PHE A 83 1.00 21.86 -14.99
CA PHE A 83 -0.43 22.14 -15.18
C PHE A 83 -0.94 23.15 -14.14
N PHE A 84 -0.52 23.00 -12.87
CA PHE A 84 -0.94 23.92 -11.81
C PHE A 84 -0.28 25.29 -11.91
N THR A 85 1.01 25.34 -12.29
CA THR A 85 1.70 26.61 -12.55
C THR A 85 1.02 27.44 -13.65
N GLN A 86 0.40 26.78 -14.64
CA GLN A 86 -0.29 27.44 -15.73
C GLN A 86 -1.66 28.02 -15.35
N ILE A 87 -2.32 27.51 -14.30
CA ILE A 87 -3.64 28.01 -13.84
C ILE A 87 -3.51 29.22 -12.90
N GLU A 88 -2.37 29.39 -12.23
CA GLU A 88 -2.11 30.53 -11.34
C GLU A 88 -1.42 31.73 -12.03
N SER A 89 -1.32 31.73 -13.37
CA SER A 89 -0.75 32.83 -14.17
C SER A 89 -1.80 33.77 -14.76
#